data_AF-A0A388RR08-F1
#
_entry.id   AF-A0A388RR08-F1
#
_cell.length_a   1.000
_cell.length_b   1.000
_cell.length_c   1.000
_cell.angle_alpha   90.00
_cell.angle_beta   90.00
_cell.angle_gamma   90.00
#
_symmetry.space_group_name_H-M   'P 1'
#
loop_
_entity.id
_entity.type
_entity.pdbx_description
1 polymer ?
#
loop_
_entity_poly.entity_id
_entity_poly.type
_entity_poly.pdbx_seq_one_letter_code
_entity_poly.pdbx_strand_id
1 'polypeptide(L)'
;MLERKRSYKGFHVALFVPEVIAQGKPSGRVQISTRNEDMGIRFTPDWSRPPTTQQEAEDWLFAYAAGIIDCELAAGFGIDLRNE
;
A
#
# COMPACT_ATOMS: atom_id res chain seq x y z
N MET A 1 -14.47 0.36 2.90
CA MET A 1 -13.12 -0.24 2.70
C MET A 1 -12.69 -0.81 4.02
N LEU A 2 -12.17 -2.03 4.01
CA LEU A 2 -11.68 -2.72 5.20
C LEU A 2 -10.20 -2.38 5.40
N GLU A 3 -9.89 -1.83 6.57
CA GLU A 3 -8.51 -1.57 6.96
C GLU A 3 -7.87 -2.86 7.52
N ARG A 4 -6.65 -3.13 7.07
CA ARG A 4 -5.80 -4.22 7.54
C ARG A 4 -4.43 -3.65 7.87
N LYS A 5 -4.04 -3.75 9.14
CA LYS A 5 -2.74 -3.25 9.61
C LYS A 5 -1.74 -4.39 9.71
N ARG A 6 -0.53 -4.16 9.23
CA ARG A 6 0.61 -5.07 9.29
C ARG A 6 1.87 -4.28 9.66
N SER A 7 2.88 -4.98 10.17
CA SER A 7 4.21 -4.42 10.37
C SER A 7 5.18 -5.14 9.45
N TYR A 8 6.07 -4.39 8.79
CA TYR A 8 7.06 -4.94 7.87
C TYR A 8 8.37 -4.15 7.93
N LYS A 9 9.48 -4.82 8.28
CA LYS A 9 10.84 -4.25 8.40
C LYS A 9 10.91 -2.91 9.18
N GLY A 10 10.13 -2.79 10.26
CA GLY A 10 10.10 -1.60 11.12
C GLY A 10 9.13 -0.51 10.68
N PHE A 11 8.43 -0.70 9.56
CA PHE A 11 7.35 0.18 9.10
C PHE A 11 5.98 -0.37 9.48
N HIS A 12 5.03 0.53 9.70
CA HIS A 12 3.61 0.22 9.78
C HIS A 12 2.99 0.31 8.38
N VAL A 13 2.25 -0.71 7.99
CA VAL A 13 1.59 -0.82 6.70
C VAL A 13 0.09 -0.96 6.93
N ALA A 14 -0.68 0.03 6.51
CA ALA A 14 -2.13 -0.02 6.49
C ALA A 14 -2.61 -0.24 5.05
N LEU A 15 -3.31 -1.34 4.84
CA LEU A 15 -3.93 -1.73 3.58
C LEU A 15 -5.42 -1.40 3.67
N PHE A 16 -5.93 -0.60 2.74
CA PHE A 16 -7.35 -0.30 2.62
C PHE A 16 -7.91 -1.12 1.46
N VAL A 17 -8.51 -2.26 1.79
CA VAL A 17 -9.02 -3.22 0.82
C VAL A 17 -10.48 -2.88 0.51
N PRO A 18 -10.90 -2.80 -0.76
CA PRO A 18 -12.31 -2.60 -1.10
C PRO A 18 -13.15 -3.80 -0.66
N GLU A 19 -14.36 -3.53 -0.15
CA GLU A 19 -15.34 -4.59 0.21
C GLU A 19 -15.95 -5.25 -1.02
N VAL A 20 -16.05 -4.48 -2.12
CA VAL A 20 -16.55 -4.94 -3.41
C VAL A 20 -15.54 -4.52 -4.46
N ILE A 21 -15.03 -5.48 -5.23
CA ILE A 21 -14.13 -5.21 -6.33
C ILE A 21 -14.96 -4.98 -7.59
N ALA A 22 -14.78 -3.81 -8.20
CA ALA A 22 -15.48 -3.41 -9.41
C ALA A 22 -14.48 -2.87 -10.43
N GLN A 23 -14.71 -3.21 -11.70
CA GLN A 23 -13.88 -2.73 -12.80
C GLN A 23 -13.95 -1.20 -12.91
N GLY A 24 -12.80 -0.56 -13.12
CA GLY A 24 -12.70 0.90 -13.22
C GLY A 24 -12.77 1.66 -11.89
N LYS A 25 -12.85 0.95 -10.75
CA LYS A 25 -12.69 1.55 -9.42
C LYS A 25 -11.30 1.24 -8.85
N PRO A 26 -10.76 2.12 -7.98
CA PRO A 26 -9.47 1.85 -7.35
C PRO A 26 -9.48 0.53 -6.57
N SER A 27 -8.47 -0.30 -6.81
CA SER A 27 -8.37 -1.66 -6.26
C SER A 27 -7.88 -1.69 -4.79
N GLY A 28 -7.87 -0.54 -4.14
CA GLY A 28 -7.45 -0.34 -2.75
C GLY A 28 -6.45 0.79 -2.61
N ARG A 29 -5.91 0.93 -1.41
CA ARG A 29 -4.90 1.95 -1.08
C ARG A 29 -3.92 1.40 -0.08
N VAL A 30 -2.68 1.82 -0.17
CA VAL A 30 -1.64 1.52 0.81
C VAL A 30 -1.26 2.82 1.52
N GLN A 31 -1.03 2.72 2.82
CA GLN A 31 -0.32 3.71 3.59
C GLN A 31 0.82 3.02 4.33
N ILE A 32 2.04 3.52 4.13
CA ILE A 32 3.24 3.07 4.84
C ILE A 32 3.69 4.22 5.72
N SER A 33 3.90 3.97 7.01
CA SER A 33 4.42 4.95 7.95
C SER A 33 5.58 4.38 8.75
N THR A 34 6.41 5.28 9.26
CA THR A 34 7.41 4.96 10.30
C THR A 34 6.73 4.47 11.57
N ARG A 35 7.50 3.91 12.49
CA ARG A 35 7.03 3.43 13.80
C ARG A 35 6.33 4.50 14.64
N ASN A 36 6.69 5.77 14.47
CA ASN A 36 6.10 6.88 15.22
C ASN A 36 4.96 7.57 14.45
N GLU A 37 4.60 7.05 13.27
CA GLU A 37 3.57 7.62 12.37
C GLU A 37 3.83 9.07 11.92
N ASP A 38 5.04 9.57 12.10
CA ASP A 38 5.45 10.95 11.84
C ASP A 38 5.79 11.22 10.36
N MET A 39 6.14 10.18 9.61
CA MET A 39 6.41 10.26 8.18
C MET A 39 5.84 9.03 7.47
N GLY A 40 5.27 9.22 6.28
CA GLY A 40 4.69 8.11 5.53
C GLY A 40 4.34 8.43 4.09
N ILE A 41 4.24 7.37 3.28
CA ILE A 41 3.77 7.43 1.90
C ILE A 41 2.37 6.84 1.81
N ARG A 42 1.55 7.43 0.95
CA ARG A 42 0.22 6.93 0.62
C ARG A 42 0.07 6.88 -0.88
N PHE A 43 -0.37 5.74 -1.39
CA PHE A 43 -0.61 5.59 -2.81
C PHE A 43 -1.76 4.62 -3.06
N THR A 44 -2.38 4.77 -4.21
CA THR A 44 -3.40 3.87 -4.73
C THR A 44 -2.85 3.26 -6.00
N PRO A 45 -2.36 2.02 -5.95
CA PRO A 45 -1.80 1.39 -7.14
C PRO A 45 -2.93 1.21 -8.17
N ASP A 46 -2.63 1.57 -9.41
CA ASP A 46 -3.51 1.39 -10.56
C ASP A 46 -3.08 0.15 -11.33
N TRP A 47 -3.97 -0.85 -11.39
CA TRP A 47 -3.67 -2.16 -11.92
C TRP A 47 -4.36 -2.31 -13.27
N SER A 48 -3.63 -2.79 -14.28
CA SER A 48 -4.19 -3.05 -15.61
C SER A 48 -5.33 -4.08 -15.57
N ARG A 49 -5.33 -4.96 -14.56
CA ARG A 49 -6.42 -5.88 -14.25
C ARG A 49 -6.75 -5.76 -12.76
N PRO A 50 -8.03 -5.58 -12.38
CA PRO A 50 -8.40 -5.56 -10.97
C PRO A 50 -8.24 -6.95 -10.35
N PRO A 51 -7.94 -7.04 -9.05
CA PRO A 51 -7.99 -8.30 -8.31
C PRO A 51 -9.39 -8.90 -8.40
N THR A 52 -9.50 -10.23 -8.36
CA THR A 52 -10.76 -10.96 -8.47
C THR A 52 -11.42 -11.16 -7.10
N THR A 53 -10.61 -11.20 -6.05
CA THR A 53 -11.06 -11.43 -4.68
C THR A 53 -10.47 -10.42 -3.70
N GLN A 54 -11.15 -10.23 -2.56
CA GLN A 54 -10.65 -9.36 -1.51
C GLN A 54 -9.29 -9.84 -0.97
N GLN A 55 -9.10 -11.15 -0.85
CA GLN A 55 -7.83 -11.73 -0.42
C GLN A 55 -6.72 -11.41 -1.42
N GLU A 56 -6.99 -11.58 -2.72
CA GLU A 56 -6.04 -11.22 -3.77
C GLU A 56 -5.69 -9.73 -3.71
N ALA A 57 -6.68 -8.84 -3.54
CA ALA A 57 -6.44 -7.41 -3.36
C ALA A 57 -5.54 -7.12 -2.14
N GLU A 58 -5.77 -7.78 -1.01
CA GLU A 58 -4.94 -7.62 0.18
C GLU A 58 -3.49 -8.08 -0.06
N ASP A 59 -3.31 -9.26 -0.66
CA ASP A 59 -1.99 -9.84 -0.93
C ASP A 59 -1.20 -8.99 -1.94
N TRP A 60 -1.88 -8.50 -2.96
CA TRP A 60 -1.36 -7.62 -4.00
C TRP A 60 -0.90 -6.26 -3.44
N LEU A 61 -1.75 -5.62 -2.62
CA LEU A 61 -1.41 -4.37 -1.94
C LEU A 61 -0.22 -4.56 -0.99
N PHE A 62 -0.19 -5.68 -0.25
CA PHE A 62 0.92 -5.97 0.65
C PHE A 62 2.22 -6.24 -0.09
N ALA A 63 2.20 -7.02 -1.17
CA ALA A 63 3.37 -7.31 -1.98
C ALA A 63 3.97 -6.02 -2.57
N TYR A 64 3.12 -5.11 -3.05
CA TYR A 64 3.58 -3.82 -3.57
C TYR A 64 4.18 -2.93 -2.47
N ALA A 65 3.55 -2.89 -1.28
CA ALA A 65 4.09 -2.18 -0.13
C ALA A 65 5.46 -2.72 0.31
N ALA A 66 5.60 -4.05 0.38
CA ALA A 66 6.85 -4.72 0.72
C ALA A 66 7.94 -4.41 -0.32
N GLY A 67 7.59 -4.42 -1.61
CA GLY A 67 8.51 -4.04 -2.68
C GLY A 67 9.05 -2.61 -2.54
N ILE A 68 8.18 -1.62 -2.27
CA ILE A 68 8.63 -0.24 -2.03
C ILE A 68 9.50 -0.15 -0.78
N ILE A 69 9.13 -0.84 0.29
CA ILE A 69 9.94 -0.84 1.52
C ILE A 69 11.32 -1.42 1.23
N ASP A 70 11.39 -2.50 0.46
CA ASP A 70 12.65 -3.19 0.16
C ASP A 70 13.55 -2.42 -0.78
N CYS A 71 12.99 -1.82 -1.84
CA CYS A 71 13.76 -1.11 -2.86
C CYS A 71 14.11 0.32 -2.45
N GLU A 72 13.17 1.04 -1.83
CA GLU A 72 13.27 2.49 -1.69
C GLU A 72 13.52 2.89 -0.24
N LEU A 73 12.67 2.44 0.69
CA LEU A 73 12.68 2.98 2.05
C LEU A 73 13.77 2.34 2.94
N ALA A 74 13.98 1.03 2.85
CA ALA A 74 15.00 0.32 3.62
C ALA A 74 16.42 0.59 3.12
N ALA A 75 16.56 0.98 1.84
CA ALA A 75 17.84 1.40 1.25
C ALA A 75 18.17 2.88 1.48
N GLY A 76 17.24 3.67 2.05
CA GLY A 76 17.43 5.09 2.35
C GLY A 76 17.10 6.06 1.20
N PHE A 77 16.46 5.59 0.13
CA PHE A 77 15.89 6.45 -0.90
C PHE A 77 14.56 7.02 -0.40
N GLY A 78 14.62 8.24 0.13
CA GLY A 78 13.43 9.01 0.49
C GLY A 78 12.64 9.37 -0.77
N ILE A 79 11.48 8.74 -0.96
CA ILE A 79 10.55 9.15 -2.01
C ILE A 79 9.89 10.46 -1.57
N ASP A 80 10.34 11.57 -2.12
CA ASP A 80 9.67 12.86 -2.00
C ASP A 80 8.49 12.91 -2.99
N LEU A 81 7.32 12.50 -2.53
CA LEU A 81 6.06 12.64 -3.26
C LEU A 81 5.54 14.08 -3.11
N ARG A 82 6.32 15.07 -3.55
CA ARG A 82 5.81 16.42 -3.77
C ARG A 82 4.79 16.35 -4.91
N ASN A 83 3.52 16.36 -4.54
CA ASN A 83 2.40 16.52 -5.43
C ASN A 83 2.24 18.03 -5.69
N GLU A 84 2.58 18.50 -6.90
CA GLU A 84 1.98 19.72 -7.46
C GLU A 84 0.68 19.37 -8.19
#